data_AF-A0A3D2S9A6-F1
#
_entry.id   AF-A0A3D2S9A6-F1
#
_cell.length_a   1.000
_cell.length_b   1.000
_cell.length_c   1.000
_cell.angle_alpha   90.00
_cell.angle_beta   90.00
_cell.angle_gamma   90.00
#
_symmetry.space_group_name_H-M   'P 1'
#
loop_
_entity.id
_entity.type
_entity.pdbx_description
1 polymer ?
#
loop_
_entity_poly.entity_id
_entity_poly.type
_entity_poly.pdbx_seq_one_letter_code
_entity_poly.pdbx_strand_id
1 'polypeptide(L)'
;FNESLRKTLQEEIYRTCTGIAKALRVEAEVDIRVGYPCLHNDETLTHRAIVRAKDYLGAENVLLAEPRMGAEDFAFYSHEVPACFYRLGTGNPAKGIDAFIHTPQFNIDEDALKIGMGLLAWNAIREADTAL
;
A
#
# COMPACT_ATOMS: atom_id res chain seq x y z
N PHE A 1 2.39 9.38 3.79
CA PHE A 1 2.10 8.66 5.05
C PHE A 1 3.40 8.02 5.52
N ASN A 2 3.83 8.24 6.77
CA ASN A 2 5.02 7.59 7.32
C ASN A 2 4.87 7.36 8.84
N GLU A 3 5.70 6.48 9.39
CA GLU A 3 5.62 6.09 10.82
C GLU A 3 5.93 7.25 11.77
N SER A 4 6.81 8.17 11.38
CA SER A 4 7.12 9.35 12.20
C SER A 4 5.88 10.21 12.41
N LEU A 5 5.15 10.53 11.34
CA LEU A 5 3.90 11.28 11.40
C LEU A 5 2.84 10.51 12.21
N ARG A 6 2.73 9.20 12.03
CA ARG A 6 1.79 8.37 12.79
C ARG A 6 2.07 8.47 14.29
N LYS A 7 3.33 8.32 14.69
CA LYS A 7 3.77 8.45 16.08
C LYS A 7 3.46 9.85 16.63
N THR A 8 3.82 10.90 15.88
CA THR A 8 3.51 12.28 16.27
C THR A 8 2.01 12.45 16.49
N LEU A 9 1.15 11.99 15.58
CA LEU A 9 -0.31 12.11 15.75
C LEU A 9 -0.83 11.37 16.98
N GLN A 10 -0.26 10.22 17.35
CA GLN A 10 -0.63 9.52 18.58
C GLN A 10 -0.23 10.32 19.83
N GLU A 11 0.97 10.91 19.84
CA GLU A 11 1.43 11.79 20.91
C GLU A 11 0.57 13.05 21.03
N GLU A 12 0.15 13.62 19.89
CA GLU A 12 -0.75 14.77 19.81
C GLU A 12 -2.13 14.46 20.40
N ILE A 13 -2.70 13.29 20.09
CA ILE A 13 -3.96 12.81 20.66
C ILE A 13 -3.82 12.68 22.19
N TYR A 14 -2.78 11.99 22.66
CA TYR A 14 -2.52 11.82 24.08
C TYR A 14 -2.40 13.16 24.80
N ARG A 15 -1.58 14.08 24.27
CA ARG A 15 -1.36 15.40 24.85
C ARG A 15 -2.65 16.22 24.90
N THR A 16 -3.46 16.16 23.85
CA THR A 16 -4.71 16.91 23.76
C THR A 16 -5.73 16.40 24.78
N CYS A 17 -5.96 15.09 24.83
CA CYS A 17 -6.90 14.47 25.75
C CYS A 17 -6.52 14.75 27.22
N THR A 18 -5.26 14.52 27.58
CA THR A 18 -4.77 14.74 28.95
C THR A 18 -4.73 16.21 29.33
N GLY A 19 -4.41 17.11 28.38
CA GLY A 19 -4.44 18.55 28.59
C GLY A 19 -5.85 19.08 28.90
N ILE A 20 -6.86 18.63 28.15
CA ILE A 20 -8.26 19.01 28.38
C ILE A 20 -8.75 18.47 29.73
N ALA A 21 -8.47 17.20 30.04
CA ALA A 21 -8.86 16.58 31.30
C ALA A 21 -8.29 17.35 32.50
N LYS A 22 -6.99 17.67 32.45
CA LYS A 22 -6.32 18.47 33.47
C LYS A 22 -6.96 19.85 33.66
N ALA A 23 -7.31 20.54 32.58
CA ALA A 23 -7.97 21.85 32.65
C ALA A 23 -9.34 21.77 33.34
N LEU A 24 -10.04 20.64 33.20
CA LEU A 24 -11.33 20.36 33.80
C LEU A 24 -11.24 19.67 35.17
N ARG A 25 -10.02 19.44 35.69
CA ARG A 25 -9.78 18.74 36.97
C ARG A 25 -10.34 17.31 37.01
N VAL A 26 -10.30 16.63 35.87
CA VAL A 26 -10.61 15.20 35.73
C VAL A 26 -9.40 14.46 35.17
N GLU A 27 -9.43 13.13 35.24
CA GLU A 27 -8.43 12.27 34.63
C GLU A 27 -8.93 11.72 33.29
N ALA A 28 -8.02 11.47 32.36
CA ALA A 28 -8.30 10.80 31.10
C ALA A 28 -7.33 9.64 30.89
N GLU A 29 -7.87 8.48 30.58
CA GLU A 29 -7.12 7.31 30.13
C GLU A 29 -7.17 7.27 28.59
N VAL A 30 -6.00 7.12 27.96
CA VAL A 30 -5.87 7.08 26.49
C VAL A 30 -5.19 5.78 26.11
N ASP A 31 -5.99 4.83 25.60
CA ASP A 31 -5.50 3.56 25.03
C ASP A 31 -5.55 3.64 23.49
N ILE A 32 -4.37 3.68 22.87
CA ILE A 32 -4.22 3.65 21.40
C ILE A 32 -3.53 2.35 21.02
N ARG A 33 -4.27 1.44 20.41
CA ARG A 33 -3.71 0.19 19.87
C ARG A 33 -3.00 0.45 18.55
N VAL A 34 -1.72 0.13 18.51
CA VAL A 34 -0.90 0.28 17.29
C VAL A 34 -1.23 -0.86 16.33
N GLY A 35 -2.04 -0.56 15.32
CA GLY A 35 -2.31 -1.45 14.17
C GLY A 35 -1.15 -1.52 13.15
N TYR A 36 -1.44 -1.92 11.92
CA TYR A 36 -0.45 -2.10 10.86
C TYR A 36 0.43 -0.85 10.63
N PRO A 37 1.73 -1.01 10.36
CA PRO A 37 2.56 0.11 9.96
C PRO A 37 2.15 0.65 8.58
N CYS A 38 2.63 1.84 8.23
CA CYS A 38 2.53 2.38 6.89
C CYS A 38 3.29 1.47 5.93
N LEU A 39 2.62 0.99 4.89
CA LEU A 39 3.27 0.27 3.81
C LEU A 39 4.31 1.18 3.16
N HIS A 40 5.55 0.70 3.09
CA HIS A 40 6.68 1.41 2.52
C HIS A 40 7.28 0.60 1.40
N ASN A 41 7.29 1.17 0.21
CA ASN A 41 7.96 0.60 -0.95
C ASN A 41 9.41 1.06 -0.98
N ASP A 42 10.35 0.12 -1.02
CA ASP A 42 11.78 0.41 -1.22
C ASP A 42 11.97 1.12 -2.57
N GLU A 43 12.62 2.28 -2.55
CA GLU A 43 12.72 3.14 -3.73
C GLU A 43 13.46 2.46 -4.88
N THR A 44 14.55 1.74 -4.57
CA THR A 44 15.43 1.14 -5.58
C THR A 44 14.75 -0.06 -6.25
N LEU A 45 14.18 -0.96 -5.45
CA LEU A 45 13.42 -2.12 -5.94
C LEU A 45 12.18 -1.67 -6.71
N THR A 46 11.46 -0.66 -6.22
CA THR A 46 10.28 -0.12 -6.88
C THR A 46 10.62 0.50 -8.23
N HIS A 47 11.72 1.26 -8.32
CA HIS A 47 12.19 1.80 -9.59
C HIS A 47 12.51 0.68 -10.60
N ARG A 48 13.23 -0.38 -10.18
CA ARG A 48 13.48 -1.55 -11.04
C ARG A 48 12.19 -2.23 -11.48
N ALA A 49 11.25 -2.42 -10.56
CA ALA A 49 9.96 -3.03 -10.85
C ALA A 49 9.14 -2.21 -11.87
N ILE A 50 9.16 -0.88 -11.76
CA ILE A 50 8.50 0.03 -12.72
C ILE A 50 9.12 -0.12 -14.11
N VAL A 51 10.44 -0.09 -14.24
CA VAL A 51 11.13 -0.24 -15.54
C VAL A 51 10.76 -1.58 -16.18
N ARG A 52 10.88 -2.68 -15.42
CA ARG A 52 10.55 -4.02 -15.90
C ARG A 52 9.07 -4.18 -16.25
N ALA A 53 8.18 -3.56 -15.49
CA ALA A 53 6.75 -3.56 -15.79
C ALA A 53 6.47 -2.84 -17.11
N LYS A 54 7.15 -1.71 -17.39
CA LYS A 54 7.02 -1.00 -18.67
C LYS A 54 7.51 -1.84 -19.84
N ASP A 55 8.60 -2.58 -19.66
CA ASP A 55 9.12 -3.49 -20.69
C ASP A 55 8.14 -4.64 -20.99
N TYR A 56 7.43 -5.14 -19.97
CA TYR A 56 6.51 -6.27 -20.09
C TYR A 56 5.11 -5.86 -20.58
N LEU A 57 4.58 -4.75 -20.08
CA LEU A 57 3.19 -4.31 -20.28
C LEU A 57 3.06 -3.16 -21.29
N GLY A 58 4.15 -2.51 -21.68
CA GLY A 58 4.10 -1.21 -22.37
C GLY A 58 4.04 -0.05 -21.38
N ALA A 59 4.67 1.06 -21.74
CA ALA A 59 4.84 2.20 -20.84
C ALA A 59 3.53 2.90 -20.46
N GLU A 60 2.55 2.86 -21.37
CA GLU A 60 1.21 3.42 -21.22
C GLU A 60 0.35 2.67 -20.19
N ASN A 61 0.69 1.40 -19.89
CA ASN A 61 -0.05 0.56 -18.96
C ASN A 61 0.52 0.57 -17.54
N VAL A 62 1.57 1.36 -17.29
CA VAL A 62 2.22 1.46 -15.97
C VAL A 62 2.11 2.89 -15.46
N LEU A 63 1.25 3.06 -14.45
CA LEU A 63 0.96 4.36 -13.85
C LEU A 63 1.56 4.46 -12.45
N LEU A 64 2.00 5.66 -12.07
CA LEU A 64 2.38 5.92 -10.68
C LEU A 64 1.12 5.96 -9.82
N ALA A 65 1.07 5.06 -8.84
CA ALA A 65 -0.07 4.95 -7.94
C ALA A 65 -0.05 6.09 -6.91
N GLU A 66 -1.14 6.86 -6.84
CA GLU A 66 -1.35 7.79 -5.73
C GLU A 66 -1.43 7.03 -4.39
N PRO A 67 -0.85 7.59 -3.30
CA PRO A 67 -1.01 7.06 -1.96
C PRO A 67 -2.49 6.95 -1.56
N ARG A 68 -2.85 5.89 -0.83
CA ARG A 68 -4.21 5.69 -0.29
C ARG A 68 -4.18 5.52 1.23
N MET A 69 -5.32 5.85 1.85
CA MET A 69 -5.54 5.73 3.30
C MET A 69 -5.81 4.29 3.79
N GLY A 70 -5.97 3.34 2.86
CA GLY A 70 -6.21 1.94 3.21
C GLY A 70 -5.00 1.34 3.93
N ALA A 71 -5.27 0.47 4.91
CA ALA A 71 -4.25 -0.33 5.59
C ALA A 71 -4.05 -1.66 4.86
N GLU A 72 -2.81 -2.15 4.84
CA GLU A 72 -2.42 -3.40 4.18
C GLU A 72 -1.39 -4.11 5.07
N ASP A 73 -1.60 -5.39 5.37
CA ASP A 73 -0.73 -6.12 6.31
C ASP A 73 0.62 -6.49 5.69
N PHE A 74 0.73 -6.45 4.35
CA PHE A 74 2.01 -6.53 3.64
C PHE A 74 3.02 -5.47 4.13
N ALA A 75 2.54 -4.38 4.73
CA ALA A 75 3.37 -3.39 5.38
C ALA A 75 4.32 -4.00 6.43
N PHE A 76 3.98 -5.12 7.08
CA PHE A 76 4.94 -5.76 7.99
C PHE A 76 6.19 -6.27 7.25
N TYR A 77 6.03 -6.93 6.10
CA TYR A 77 7.18 -7.39 5.31
C TYR A 77 8.01 -6.22 4.78
N SER A 78 7.35 -5.12 4.43
CA SER A 78 8.00 -3.95 3.88
C SER A 78 8.90 -3.20 4.86
N HIS A 79 8.86 -3.55 6.15
CA HIS A 79 9.74 -3.00 7.19
C HIS A 79 10.93 -3.92 7.49
N GLU A 80 10.86 -5.19 7.08
CA GLU A 80 11.90 -6.19 7.36
C GLU A 80 12.86 -6.38 6.18
N VAL A 81 12.37 -6.23 4.95
CA VAL A 81 13.15 -6.41 3.71
C VAL A 81 12.78 -5.36 2.67
N PRO A 82 13.68 -5.06 1.71
CA PRO A 82 13.30 -4.27 0.53
C PRO A 82 12.11 -4.91 -0.16
N ALA A 83 10.98 -4.20 -0.19
CA ALA A 83 9.72 -4.71 -0.72
C ALA A 83 9.11 -3.71 -1.71
N CYS A 84 8.37 -4.22 -2.68
CA CYS A 84 7.62 -3.43 -3.64
C CYS A 84 6.21 -4.02 -3.79
N PHE A 85 5.23 -3.30 -3.28
CA PHE A 85 3.81 -3.57 -3.42
C PHE A 85 3.21 -2.66 -4.49
N TYR A 86 2.47 -3.24 -5.43
CA TYR A 86 1.81 -2.49 -6.51
C TYR A 86 0.38 -2.98 -6.69
N ARG A 87 -0.46 -2.14 -7.31
CA ARG A 87 -1.84 -2.46 -7.61
C ARG A 87 -1.95 -2.97 -9.04
N LEU A 88 -2.58 -4.12 -9.21
CA LEU A 88 -2.96 -4.63 -10.52
C LEU A 88 -4.31 -4.01 -10.93
N GLY A 89 -4.39 -3.47 -12.15
CA GLY A 89 -5.66 -3.01 -12.71
C GLY A 89 -6.55 -4.21 -13.04
N THR A 90 -7.66 -4.36 -12.33
CA THR A 90 -8.63 -5.47 -12.53
C THR A 90 -10.00 -5.00 -13.00
N GLY A 91 -10.22 -3.68 -13.12
CA GLY A 91 -11.49 -3.12 -13.58
C GLY A 91 -11.60 -3.11 -15.11
N ASN A 92 -12.84 -3.17 -15.60
CA ASN A 92 -13.18 -3.01 -17.00
C ASN A 92 -14.52 -2.28 -17.15
N PRO A 93 -14.50 -0.94 -17.34
CA PRO A 93 -15.72 -0.15 -17.51
C PRO A 93 -16.58 -0.57 -18.71
N ALA A 94 -15.97 -1.09 -19.78
CA ALA A 94 -16.71 -1.56 -20.95
C ALA A 94 -17.53 -2.85 -20.65
N LYS A 95 -17.10 -3.64 -19.65
CA LYS A 95 -17.83 -4.80 -19.12
C LYS A 95 -18.70 -4.44 -17.88
N GLY A 96 -18.76 -3.16 -17.48
CA GLY A 96 -19.45 -2.73 -16.25
C GLY A 96 -18.77 -3.16 -14.95
N ILE A 97 -17.46 -3.43 -14.99
CA ILE A 97 -16.65 -3.86 -13.84
C ILE A 97 -15.86 -2.66 -13.31
N ASP A 98 -16.51 -1.79 -12.53
CA ASP A 98 -15.94 -0.54 -12.03
C ASP A 98 -16.16 -0.31 -10.52
N ALA A 99 -16.83 -1.25 -9.85
CA ALA A 99 -17.11 -1.18 -8.43
C ALA A 99 -15.84 -1.29 -7.57
N PHE A 100 -15.79 -0.53 -6.47
CA PHE A 100 -14.68 -0.59 -5.52
C PHE A 100 -14.67 -1.91 -4.74
N ILE A 101 -13.49 -2.28 -4.25
CA ILE A 101 -13.32 -3.32 -3.23
C ILE A 101 -14.24 -3.05 -2.02
N HIS A 102 -14.71 -4.11 -1.37
CA HIS A 102 -15.68 -4.09 -0.26
C HIS A 102 -17.11 -3.66 -0.60
N THR A 103 -17.49 -3.66 -1.89
CA THR A 103 -18.89 -3.49 -2.31
C THR A 103 -19.52 -4.82 -2.71
N PRO A 104 -20.84 -5.03 -2.53
CA PRO A 104 -21.52 -6.25 -3.01
C PRO A 104 -21.47 -6.45 -4.53
N GLN A 105 -21.20 -5.38 -5.28
CA GLN A 105 -21.08 -5.39 -6.74
C GLN A 105 -19.64 -5.59 -7.21
N PHE A 106 -18.68 -5.73 -6.28
CA PHE A 106 -17.28 -5.94 -6.63
C PHE A 106 -17.13 -7.17 -7.54
N ASN A 107 -16.42 -6.97 -8.64
CA ASN A 107 -16.02 -8.02 -9.56
C ASN A 107 -14.67 -7.64 -10.19
N ILE A 108 -14.05 -8.57 -10.92
CA ILE A 108 -12.81 -8.36 -11.65
C ILE A 108 -12.95 -8.81 -13.11
N ASP A 109 -12.17 -8.19 -14.00
CA ASP A 109 -11.89 -8.76 -15.30
C ASP A 109 -10.81 -9.84 -15.17
N GLU A 110 -11.19 -11.10 -15.39
CA GLU A 110 -10.29 -12.26 -15.23
C GLU A 110 -9.11 -12.25 -16.20
N ASP A 111 -9.16 -11.47 -17.28
CA ASP A 111 -8.00 -11.21 -18.13
C ASP A 111 -6.81 -10.65 -17.32
N ALA A 112 -7.08 -9.96 -16.22
CA ALA A 112 -6.06 -9.47 -15.29
C ALA A 112 -5.29 -10.59 -14.59
N LEU A 113 -5.85 -11.80 -14.42
CA LEU A 113 -5.15 -12.92 -13.79
C LEU A 113 -3.89 -13.31 -14.58
N LYS A 114 -4.01 -13.37 -15.91
CA LYS A 114 -2.87 -13.66 -16.80
C LYS A 114 -1.81 -12.56 -16.72
N ILE A 115 -2.23 -11.30 -16.69
CA ILE A 115 -1.34 -10.14 -16.56
C ILE A 115 -0.60 -10.18 -15.22
N GLY A 116 -1.33 -10.38 -14.11
CA GLY A 116 -0.78 -10.42 -12.77
C GLY A 116 0.24 -11.52 -12.57
N MET A 117 -0.10 -12.76 -12.96
CA MET A 117 0.82 -13.89 -12.89
C MET A 117 2.07 -13.67 -13.76
N GLY A 118 1.88 -13.19 -15.00
CA GLY A 118 2.97 -12.90 -15.92
C GLY A 118 3.92 -11.82 -15.39
N LEU A 119 3.39 -10.73 -14.86
CA LEU A 119 4.17 -9.64 -14.30
C LEU A 119 4.94 -10.05 -13.04
N LEU A 120 4.34 -10.85 -12.16
CA LEU A 120 5.02 -11.39 -10.98
C LEU A 120 6.18 -12.30 -11.38
N ALA A 121 5.95 -13.25 -12.29
CA ALA A 121 6.99 -14.15 -12.78
C ALA A 121 8.12 -13.39 -13.50
N TRP A 122 7.77 -12.42 -14.35
CA TRP A 122 8.71 -11.55 -15.03
C TRP A 122 9.61 -10.79 -14.04
N ASN A 123 9.03 -10.14 -13.03
CA ASN A 123 9.80 -9.43 -12.03
C ASN A 123 10.70 -10.36 -11.22
N ALA A 124 10.23 -11.55 -10.86
CA ALA A 124 11.02 -12.53 -10.10
C ALA A 124 12.26 -12.99 -10.88
N ILE A 125 12.10 -13.36 -12.16
CA ILE A 125 13.22 -13.79 -13.02
C ILE A 125 14.22 -12.64 -13.19
N ARG A 126 13.74 -11.43 -13.50
CA ARG A 126 14.60 -10.28 -13.72
C ARG A 126 15.33 -9.83 -12.46
N GLU A 127 14.73 -10.00 -11.30
CA GLU A 127 15.39 -9.71 -10.02
C GLU A 127 16.47 -10.74 -9.70
N ALA A 128 16.21 -12.03 -9.96
CA ALA A 128 17.21 -13.08 -9.81
C ALA A 128 18.43 -12.85 -10.73
N ASP A 129 18.20 -12.42 -11.97
CA ASP A 129 19.27 -12.08 -12.93
C ASP A 129 20.10 -10.86 -12.49
N THR A 130 19.56 -9.97 -11.65
CA THR A 130 20.26 -8.78 -11.16
C THR A 130 21.17 -9.09 -9.96
N ALA A 131 20.95 -10.24 -9.29
CA ALA A 131 21.74 -10.70 -8.15
C ALA A 131 22.96 -11.55 -8.54
N LEU A 132 23.10 -11.88 -9.83
CA LEU A 132 24.24 -12.58 -10.44
C LEU A 132 25.20 -11.58 -11.10
#